data_AF-A0A836VIU8-F1
#
_entry.id   AF-A0A836VIU8-F1
#
_cell.length_a   1.000
_cell.length_b   1.000
_cell.length_c   1.000
_cell.angle_alpha   90.00
_cell.angle_beta   90.00
_cell.angle_gamma   90.00
#
_symmetry.space_group_name_H-M   'P 1'
#
loop_
_entity.id
_entity.type
_entity.pdbx_description
1 polymer ?
#
loop_
_entity_poly.entity_id
_entity_poly.type
_entity_poly.pdbx_seq_one_letter_code
_entity_poly.pdbx_strand_id
1 'polypeptide(L)'
;MSNNINYAKQQIRKIIAQSSLPEDPRHADNTLEWLLKLQPDVDDALQLAALSHDIDRVDESRKVQRADFTDYDQFKAAHARNSAVILREILHAYHIEKSIIDDACQLVEQHEVGGDTRTDLLKDADSISYFDVNMPLYFQREGYAETLKRCIWGYKKLSIKMKEVCQKITYADNELNKILQETISLASQNKIKKK
;
A
#
# COMPACT_ATOMS: atom_id res chain seq x y z
N MET A 1 18.76 -18.60 -7.90
CA MET A 1 17.96 -17.71 -7.03
C MET A 1 17.24 -16.62 -7.82
N SER A 2 17.95 -15.73 -8.52
CA SER A 2 17.36 -14.55 -9.19
C SER A 2 16.21 -14.88 -10.17
N ASN A 3 16.31 -15.96 -10.94
CA ASN A 3 15.21 -16.40 -11.82
C ASN A 3 13.93 -16.76 -11.05
N ASN A 4 14.02 -17.47 -9.93
CA ASN A 4 12.85 -17.85 -9.14
C ASN A 4 12.15 -16.63 -8.53
N ILE A 5 12.93 -15.62 -8.10
CA ILE A 5 12.38 -14.37 -7.59
C ILE A 5 11.62 -13.63 -8.69
N ASN A 6 12.18 -13.55 -9.90
CA ASN A 6 11.50 -12.94 -11.03
C ASN A 6 10.22 -13.69 -11.43
N TYR A 7 10.24 -15.03 -11.40
CA TYR A 7 9.04 -15.83 -11.62
C TYR A 7 7.99 -15.61 -10.52
N ALA A 8 8.39 -15.52 -9.25
CA ALA A 8 7.50 -15.20 -8.15
C ALA A 8 6.86 -13.80 -8.32
N LYS A 9 7.66 -12.77 -8.67
CA LYS A 9 7.15 -11.42 -8.98
C LYS A 9 6.15 -11.44 -10.13
N GLN A 10 6.42 -12.19 -11.19
CA GLN A 10 5.47 -12.36 -12.30
C GLN A 10 4.19 -13.07 -11.87
N GLN A 11 4.30 -14.06 -10.98
CA GLN A 11 3.13 -14.80 -10.52
C GLN A 11 2.27 -13.98 -9.57
N ILE A 12 2.88 -13.18 -8.69
CA ILE A 12 2.18 -12.18 -7.87
C ILE A 12 1.37 -11.23 -8.76
N ARG A 13 1.99 -10.67 -9.81
CA ARG A 13 1.26 -9.81 -10.77
C ARG A 13 0.10 -10.50 -11.45
N LYS A 14 0.28 -11.76 -11.87
CA LYS A 14 -0.79 -12.56 -12.49
C LYS A 14 -1.96 -12.81 -11.55
N ILE A 15 -1.69 -12.99 -10.26
CA ILE A 15 -2.73 -13.12 -9.23
C ILE A 15 -3.43 -11.77 -9.06
N ILE A 16 -2.68 -10.68 -8.85
CA ILE A 16 -3.26 -9.34 -8.65
C ILE A 16 -4.09 -8.87 -9.86
N ALA A 17 -3.68 -9.23 -11.07
CA ALA A 17 -4.44 -8.97 -12.30
C ALA A 17 -5.86 -9.60 -12.32
N GLN A 18 -6.15 -10.53 -11.41
CA GLN A 18 -7.47 -11.14 -11.25
C GLN A 18 -8.36 -10.38 -10.25
N SER A 19 -7.85 -9.31 -9.62
CA SER A 19 -8.65 -8.53 -8.68
C SER A 19 -9.91 -7.98 -9.35
N SER A 20 -11.01 -8.00 -8.60
CA SER A 20 -12.26 -7.34 -8.98
C SER A 20 -12.13 -5.82 -8.94
N LEU A 21 -11.12 -5.28 -8.26
CA LEU A 21 -10.84 -3.87 -8.15
C LEU A 21 -9.86 -3.44 -9.25
N PRO A 22 -10.26 -2.55 -10.18
CA PRO A 22 -9.41 -2.18 -11.31
C PRO A 22 -8.16 -1.41 -10.89
N GLU A 23 -8.14 -0.82 -9.70
CA GLU A 23 -6.97 -0.11 -9.17
C GLU A 23 -5.82 -1.04 -8.73
N ASP A 24 -6.11 -2.26 -8.28
CA ASP A 24 -5.14 -3.08 -7.55
C ASP A 24 -3.89 -3.42 -8.38
N PRO A 25 -4.00 -3.84 -9.66
CA PRO A 25 -2.81 -4.13 -10.47
C PRO A 25 -1.90 -2.91 -10.64
N ARG A 26 -2.49 -1.74 -10.91
CA ARG A 26 -1.72 -0.52 -11.11
C ARG A 26 -1.12 -0.03 -9.81
N HIS A 27 -1.85 -0.13 -8.70
CA HIS A 27 -1.36 0.24 -7.37
C HIS A 27 -0.16 -0.60 -6.94
N ALA A 28 -0.22 -1.93 -7.13
CA ALA A 28 0.88 -2.83 -6.79
C ALA A 28 2.19 -2.48 -7.55
N ASP A 29 2.11 -2.30 -8.87
CA ASP A 29 3.28 -1.92 -9.67
C ASP A 29 3.77 -0.50 -9.33
N ASN A 30 2.86 0.46 -9.16
CA ASN A 30 3.21 1.83 -8.84
C ASN A 30 3.85 1.97 -7.45
N THR A 31 3.43 1.16 -6.47
CA THR A 31 4.07 1.07 -5.15
C THR A 31 5.52 0.58 -5.28
N LEU A 32 5.78 -0.45 -6.10
CA LEU A 32 7.16 -0.87 -6.39
C LEU A 32 7.96 0.22 -7.12
N GLU A 33 7.36 0.94 -8.07
CA GLU A 33 8.03 2.05 -8.75
C GLU A 33 8.40 3.17 -7.79
N TRP A 34 7.50 3.55 -6.88
CA TRP A 34 7.80 4.55 -5.85
C TRP A 34 8.89 4.09 -4.90
N LEU A 35 8.86 2.82 -4.49
CA LEU A 35 9.92 2.24 -3.67
C LEU A 35 11.28 2.39 -4.35
N LEU A 36 11.39 2.03 -5.64
CA LEU A 36 12.63 2.12 -6.42
C LEU A 36 13.07 3.57 -6.70
N LYS A 37 12.12 4.50 -6.83
CA LYS A 37 12.42 5.95 -6.93
C LYS A 37 12.99 6.50 -5.62
N LEU A 38 12.52 6.00 -4.48
CA LEU A 38 12.96 6.45 -3.16
C LEU A 38 14.30 5.81 -2.77
N GLN A 39 14.50 4.54 -3.11
CA GLN A 39 15.76 3.81 -2.91
C GLN A 39 15.97 2.80 -4.05
N PRO A 40 16.87 3.09 -5.01
CA PRO A 40 17.09 2.23 -6.18
C PRO A 40 17.63 0.83 -5.86
N ASP A 41 18.44 0.72 -4.82
CA ASP A 41 19.18 -0.51 -4.46
C ASP A 41 18.48 -1.34 -3.38
N VAL A 42 17.14 -1.37 -3.38
CA VAL A 42 16.37 -2.21 -2.44
C VAL A 42 16.51 -3.69 -2.76
N ASP A 43 16.62 -4.52 -1.72
CA ASP A 43 16.71 -5.96 -1.84
C ASP A 43 15.41 -6.61 -2.39
N ASP A 44 15.52 -7.88 -2.77
CA ASP A 44 14.40 -8.61 -3.35
C ASP A 44 13.23 -8.82 -2.39
N ALA A 45 13.47 -8.96 -1.08
CA ALA A 45 12.41 -9.14 -0.11
C ALA A 45 11.50 -7.90 -0.04
N LEU A 46 12.11 -6.71 -0.05
CA LEU A 46 11.38 -5.45 -0.04
C LEU A 46 10.64 -5.19 -1.35
N GLN A 47 11.21 -5.58 -2.49
CA GLN A 47 10.51 -5.52 -3.77
C GLN A 47 9.30 -6.48 -3.84
N LEU A 48 9.45 -7.70 -3.29
CA LEU A 48 8.35 -8.67 -3.19
C LEU A 48 7.23 -8.11 -2.30
N ALA A 49 7.60 -7.59 -1.12
CA ALA A 49 6.65 -6.98 -0.19
C ALA A 49 5.88 -5.82 -0.84
N ALA A 50 6.55 -4.94 -1.58
CA ALA A 50 5.90 -3.84 -2.31
C ALA A 50 4.85 -4.33 -3.32
N LEU A 51 5.16 -5.38 -4.09
CA LEU A 51 4.22 -5.92 -5.06
C LEU A 51 3.03 -6.62 -4.43
N SER A 52 3.19 -7.26 -3.27
CA SER A 52 2.18 -8.14 -2.69
C SER A 52 1.51 -7.62 -1.41
N HIS A 53 1.81 -6.40 -0.96
CA HIS A 53 1.32 -5.89 0.32
C HIS A 53 -0.22 -5.95 0.45
N ASP A 54 -0.93 -5.78 -0.66
CA ASP A 54 -2.39 -5.79 -0.78
C ASP A 54 -2.95 -7.09 -1.41
N ILE A 55 -2.16 -8.16 -1.53
CA ILE A 55 -2.55 -9.35 -2.32
C ILE A 55 -3.79 -10.08 -1.79
N ASP A 56 -4.15 -9.89 -0.52
CA ASP A 56 -5.38 -10.50 0.01
C ASP A 56 -6.67 -9.97 -0.63
N ARG A 57 -6.63 -8.79 -1.27
CA ARG A 57 -7.80 -8.15 -1.88
C ARG A 57 -8.35 -8.92 -3.07
N VAL A 58 -7.53 -9.78 -3.66
CA VAL A 58 -7.82 -10.52 -4.90
C VAL A 58 -8.80 -11.67 -4.65
N ASP A 59 -8.62 -12.41 -3.55
CA ASP A 59 -9.39 -13.62 -3.28
C ASP A 59 -10.51 -13.32 -2.27
N GLU A 60 -11.70 -13.02 -2.79
CA GLU A 60 -12.90 -12.71 -2.00
C GLU A 60 -13.28 -13.82 -1.01
N SER A 61 -12.83 -15.07 -1.21
CA SER A 61 -13.13 -16.17 -0.27
C SER A 61 -12.32 -16.11 1.02
N ARG A 62 -11.16 -15.43 1.00
CA ARG A 62 -10.26 -15.32 2.15
C ARG A 62 -9.87 -13.88 2.51
N LYS A 63 -10.28 -12.90 1.71
CA LYS A 63 -10.08 -11.48 1.95
C LYS A 63 -10.62 -11.04 3.31
N VAL A 64 -9.87 -10.21 4.00
CA VAL A 64 -10.33 -9.61 5.25
C VAL A 64 -11.43 -8.59 4.96
N GLN A 65 -12.61 -8.78 5.55
CA GLN A 65 -13.76 -7.93 5.29
C GLN A 65 -13.75 -6.69 6.19
N ARG A 66 -13.83 -5.50 5.58
CA ARG A 66 -13.87 -4.23 6.32
C ARG A 66 -15.03 -4.16 7.31
N ALA A 67 -16.17 -4.79 6.98
CA ALA A 67 -17.39 -4.78 7.79
C ALA A 67 -17.23 -5.48 9.15
N ASP A 68 -16.24 -6.38 9.28
CA ASP A 68 -16.02 -7.17 10.51
C ASP A 68 -15.28 -6.38 11.60
N PHE A 69 -14.90 -5.13 11.32
CA PHE A 69 -14.09 -4.31 12.21
C PHE A 69 -14.77 -2.96 12.50
N THR A 70 -14.73 -2.52 13.75
CA THR A 70 -15.13 -1.16 14.11
C THR A 70 -13.96 -0.18 14.00
N ASP A 71 -12.75 -0.66 14.28
CA ASP A 71 -11.50 0.10 14.23
C ASP A 71 -10.78 -0.09 12.88
N TYR A 72 -10.38 1.02 12.27
CA TYR A 72 -9.75 1.01 10.95
C TYR A 72 -8.32 0.46 10.99
N ASP A 73 -7.56 0.75 12.04
CA ASP A 73 -6.17 0.29 12.17
C ASP A 73 -6.14 -1.22 12.46
N GLN A 74 -7.11 -1.75 13.22
CA GLN A 74 -7.28 -3.19 13.40
C GLN A 74 -7.60 -3.90 12.09
N PHE A 75 -8.50 -3.35 11.28
CA PHE A 75 -8.80 -3.86 9.94
C PHE A 75 -7.54 -3.91 9.08
N LYS A 76 -6.78 -2.81 9.00
CA LYS A 76 -5.55 -2.73 8.19
C LYS A 76 -4.47 -3.69 8.69
N ALA A 77 -4.33 -3.87 10.01
CA ALA A 77 -3.42 -4.87 10.57
C ALA A 77 -3.83 -6.32 10.26
N ALA A 78 -5.13 -6.64 10.29
CA ALA A 78 -5.63 -7.97 9.92
C ALA A 78 -5.39 -8.27 8.43
N HIS A 79 -5.69 -7.30 7.57
CA HIS A 79 -5.41 -7.33 6.15
C HIS A 79 -3.92 -7.58 5.85
N ALA A 80 -3.01 -6.81 6.46
CA ALA A 80 -1.57 -6.96 6.28
C ALA A 80 -1.08 -8.38 6.66
N ARG A 81 -1.58 -8.94 7.77
CA ARG A 81 -1.27 -10.33 8.17
C ARG A 81 -1.76 -11.35 7.15
N ASN A 82 -2.97 -11.17 6.62
CA ASN A 82 -3.52 -12.08 5.62
C ASN A 82 -2.74 -12.03 4.30
N SER A 83 -2.36 -10.82 3.85
CA SER A 83 -1.46 -10.64 2.69
C SER A 83 -0.12 -11.35 2.89
N ALA A 84 0.46 -11.30 4.09
CA ALA A 84 1.71 -11.99 4.40
C ALA A 84 1.58 -13.51 4.37
N VAL A 85 0.44 -14.07 4.81
CA VAL A 85 0.13 -15.50 4.71
C VAL A 85 0.05 -15.94 3.24
N ILE A 86 -0.68 -15.19 2.41
CA ILE A 86 -0.83 -15.49 0.99
C ILE A 86 0.52 -15.38 0.26
N LEU A 87 1.30 -14.33 0.55
CA LEU A 87 2.64 -14.17 0.01
C LEU A 87 3.52 -15.38 0.35
N ARG A 88 3.51 -15.83 1.61
CA ARG A 88 4.28 -16.99 2.08
C ARG A 88 3.97 -18.24 1.26
N GLU A 89 2.69 -18.53 1.04
CA GLU A 89 2.23 -19.66 0.23
C GLU A 89 2.80 -19.60 -1.19
N ILE A 90 2.73 -18.42 -1.84
CA ILE A 90 3.27 -18.20 -3.18
C ILE A 90 4.78 -18.41 -3.20
N LEU A 91 5.53 -17.78 -2.29
CA LEU A 91 7.00 -17.85 -2.33
C LEU A 91 7.53 -19.27 -2.02
N HIS A 92 6.84 -20.03 -1.17
CA HIS A 92 7.17 -21.43 -0.95
C HIS A 92 7.00 -22.27 -2.23
N ALA A 93 5.95 -22.03 -3.02
CA ALA A 93 5.72 -22.73 -4.28
C ALA A 93 6.82 -22.47 -5.34
N TYR A 94 7.53 -21.35 -5.23
CA TYR A 94 8.68 -21.01 -6.09
C TYR A 94 10.04 -21.39 -5.48
N HIS A 95 10.05 -22.11 -4.36
CA HIS A 95 11.26 -22.53 -3.65
C HIS A 95 12.21 -21.36 -3.33
N ILE A 96 11.63 -20.21 -2.94
CA ILE A 96 12.41 -19.07 -2.46
C ILE A 96 13.04 -19.41 -1.10
N GLU A 97 14.23 -18.86 -0.84
CA GLU A 97 14.93 -19.11 0.42
C GLU A 97 14.11 -18.60 1.61
N LYS A 98 14.06 -19.42 2.67
CA LYS A 98 13.29 -19.13 3.89
C LYS A 98 13.59 -17.74 4.47
N SER A 99 14.85 -17.29 4.44
CA SER A 99 15.25 -15.97 4.93
C SER A 99 14.55 -14.83 4.18
N ILE A 100 14.49 -14.91 2.84
CA ILE A 100 13.80 -13.95 1.97
C ILE A 100 12.29 -14.01 2.20
N ILE A 101 11.71 -15.21 2.35
CA ILE A 101 10.29 -15.37 2.63
C ILE A 101 9.93 -14.71 3.96
N ASP A 102 10.67 -15.03 5.02
CA ASP A 102 10.41 -14.52 6.37
C ASP A 102 10.51 -12.99 6.40
N ASP A 103 11.54 -12.45 5.75
CA ASP A 103 11.76 -11.01 5.64
C ASP A 103 10.65 -10.30 4.84
N ALA A 104 10.29 -10.80 3.65
CA ALA A 104 9.23 -10.22 2.83
C ALA A 104 7.87 -10.27 3.54
N CYS A 105 7.54 -11.36 4.23
CA CYS A 105 6.32 -11.47 5.03
C CYS A 105 6.31 -10.48 6.19
N GLN A 106 7.42 -10.34 6.94
CA GLN A 106 7.51 -9.38 8.04
C GLN A 106 7.31 -7.94 7.54
N LEU A 107 7.92 -7.60 6.41
CA LEU A 107 7.76 -6.29 5.77
C LEU A 107 6.29 -6.03 5.41
N VAL A 108 5.59 -7.01 4.84
CA VAL A 108 4.15 -6.92 4.55
C VAL A 108 3.33 -6.77 5.83
N GLU A 109 3.61 -7.50 6.90
CA GLU A 109 2.85 -7.37 8.16
C GLU A 109 2.98 -5.97 8.79
N GLN A 110 4.12 -5.30 8.57
CA GLN A 110 4.45 -4.03 9.21
C GLN A 110 4.24 -2.80 8.30
N HIS A 111 3.96 -2.98 7.01
CA HIS A 111 3.90 -1.88 6.04
C HIS A 111 2.87 -0.79 6.37
N GLU A 112 1.83 -1.14 7.13
CA GLU A 112 0.78 -0.18 7.49
C GLU A 112 1.25 0.85 8.51
N VAL A 113 2.09 0.43 9.45
CA VAL A 113 2.53 1.24 10.59
C VAL A 113 3.97 1.73 10.41
N GLY A 114 4.82 0.95 9.74
CA GLY A 114 6.26 1.18 9.69
C GLY A 114 6.93 0.89 11.04
N GLY A 115 8.01 1.60 11.34
CA GLY A 115 8.73 1.47 12.62
C GLY A 115 10.22 1.20 12.48
N ASP A 116 10.68 0.83 11.28
CA ASP A 116 12.08 0.83 10.90
C ASP A 116 12.27 1.42 9.50
N THR A 117 13.52 1.58 9.07
CA THR A 117 13.86 2.21 7.80
C THR A 117 13.20 1.53 6.59
N ARG A 118 13.12 0.19 6.55
CA ARG A 118 12.61 -0.54 5.38
C ARG A 118 11.09 -0.52 5.34
N THR A 119 10.44 -0.71 6.48
CA THR A 119 8.98 -0.68 6.63
C THR A 119 8.42 0.75 6.48
N ASP A 120 9.14 1.77 6.97
CA ASP A 120 8.76 3.17 6.73
C ASP A 120 8.88 3.54 5.25
N LEU A 121 9.91 3.05 4.56
CA LEU A 121 10.08 3.24 3.13
C LEU A 121 8.94 2.60 2.33
N LEU A 122 8.58 1.36 2.67
CA LEU A 122 7.45 0.66 2.03
C LEU A 122 6.12 1.37 2.31
N LYS A 123 5.89 1.80 3.56
CA LYS A 123 4.71 2.58 3.96
C LYS A 123 4.57 3.87 3.17
N ASP A 124 5.68 4.59 2.96
CA ASP A 124 5.71 5.81 2.15
C ASP A 124 5.37 5.52 0.69
N ALA A 125 5.95 4.46 0.12
CA ALA A 125 5.69 4.04 -1.25
C ALA A 125 4.23 3.62 -1.49
N ASP A 126 3.65 2.80 -0.60
CA ASP A 126 2.23 2.43 -0.63
C ASP A 126 1.33 3.67 -0.48
N SER A 127 1.60 4.46 0.55
CA SER A 127 0.75 5.62 0.87
C SER A 127 0.78 6.66 -0.25
N ILE A 128 1.91 6.93 -0.89
CA ILE A 128 1.97 7.87 -2.02
C ILE A 128 1.33 7.27 -3.27
N SER A 129 1.49 5.97 -3.52
CA SER A 129 0.88 5.28 -4.65
C SER A 129 -0.65 5.41 -4.62
N TYR A 130 -1.25 5.36 -3.42
CA TYR A 130 -2.67 5.63 -3.28
C TYR A 130 -3.08 6.99 -3.87
N PHE A 131 -2.36 8.07 -3.56
CA PHE A 131 -2.68 9.39 -4.11
C PHE A 131 -2.37 9.44 -5.62
N ASP A 132 -1.24 8.88 -6.04
CA ASP A 132 -0.79 8.97 -7.43
C ASP A 132 -1.73 8.25 -8.42
N VAL A 133 -2.17 7.03 -8.10
CA VAL A 133 -2.88 6.19 -9.08
C VAL A 133 -4.20 5.59 -8.58
N ASN A 134 -4.42 5.49 -7.27
CA ASN A 134 -5.56 4.75 -6.72
C ASN A 134 -6.75 5.66 -6.34
N MET A 135 -6.49 6.89 -5.88
CA MET A 135 -7.48 7.80 -5.33
C MET A 135 -8.66 8.09 -6.29
N PRO A 136 -8.44 8.28 -7.62
CA PRO A 136 -9.56 8.50 -8.54
C PRO A 136 -10.54 7.32 -8.60
N LEU A 137 -10.04 6.08 -8.66
CA LEU A 137 -10.88 4.88 -8.73
C LEU A 137 -11.57 4.61 -7.40
N TYR A 138 -10.86 4.83 -6.29
CA TYR A 138 -11.43 4.74 -4.94
C TYR A 138 -12.60 5.73 -4.76
N PHE A 139 -12.44 6.96 -5.24
CA PHE A 139 -13.49 7.98 -5.20
C PHE A 139 -14.72 7.60 -6.00
N GLN A 140 -14.54 7.02 -7.19
CA GLN A 140 -15.66 6.53 -8.00
C GLN A 140 -16.46 5.43 -7.30
N ARG A 141 -15.79 4.56 -6.52
CA ARG A 141 -16.45 3.46 -5.80
C ARG A 141 -17.12 3.92 -4.50
N GLU A 142 -16.41 4.69 -3.69
CA GLU A 142 -16.80 4.95 -2.29
C GLU A 142 -17.38 6.35 -2.06
N GLY A 143 -17.15 7.28 -2.99
CA GLY A 143 -17.60 8.67 -2.91
C GLY A 143 -16.76 9.56 -1.97
N TYR A 144 -17.20 10.82 -1.83
CA TYR A 144 -16.42 11.90 -1.20
C TYR A 144 -16.05 11.63 0.26
N ALA A 145 -17.03 11.29 1.09
CA ALA A 145 -16.83 11.21 2.53
C ALA A 145 -15.82 10.13 2.92
N GLU A 146 -15.89 8.96 2.27
CA GLU A 146 -14.98 7.86 2.56
C GLU A 146 -13.59 8.10 1.96
N THR A 147 -13.54 8.66 0.75
CA THR A 147 -12.27 9.08 0.13
C THR A 147 -11.54 10.09 0.99
N LEU A 148 -12.23 11.10 1.54
CA LEU A 148 -11.62 12.09 2.42
C LEU A 148 -11.06 11.44 3.69
N LYS A 149 -11.79 10.55 4.35
CA LYS A 149 -11.28 9.81 5.53
C LYS A 149 -10.03 9.01 5.17
N ARG A 150 -10.05 8.27 4.07
CA ARG A 150 -8.91 7.46 3.60
C ARG A 150 -7.70 8.33 3.26
N CYS A 151 -7.91 9.49 2.66
CA CYS A 151 -6.86 10.48 2.37
C CYS A 151 -6.26 11.04 3.65
N ILE A 152 -7.08 11.45 4.63
CA ILE A 152 -6.58 11.95 5.92
C ILE A 152 -5.75 10.88 6.64
N TRP A 153 -6.21 9.64 6.65
CA TRP A 153 -5.49 8.53 7.25
C TRP A 153 -4.15 8.29 6.54
N GLY A 154 -4.15 8.14 5.20
CA GLY A 154 -2.94 7.90 4.41
C GLY A 154 -1.93 9.06 4.49
N TYR A 155 -2.41 10.30 4.39
CA TYR A 155 -1.56 11.48 4.44
C TYR A 155 -0.87 11.64 5.79
N LYS A 156 -1.52 11.28 6.91
CA LYS A 156 -0.88 11.33 8.23
C LYS A 156 0.34 10.41 8.32
N LYS A 157 0.29 9.24 7.68
CA LYS A 157 1.34 8.21 7.68
C LYS A 157 2.59 8.61 6.88
N LEU A 158 2.41 9.43 5.85
CA LEU A 158 3.53 9.88 5.00
C LEU A 158 4.62 10.59 5.81
N SER A 159 5.88 10.33 5.46
CA SER A 159 7.02 11.11 5.93
C SER A 159 6.90 12.59 5.51
N ILE A 160 7.73 13.46 6.09
CA ILE A 160 7.75 14.89 5.74
C ILE A 160 8.03 15.07 4.24
N LYS A 161 9.03 14.35 3.72
CA LYS A 161 9.40 14.39 2.30
C LYS A 161 8.23 13.96 1.42
N MET A 162 7.52 12.90 1.78
CA MET A 162 6.42 12.40 0.95
C MET A 162 5.15 13.24 1.06
N LYS A 163 4.95 13.97 2.16
CA LYS A 163 3.92 15.02 2.24
C LYS A 163 4.16 16.12 1.21
N GLU A 164 5.40 16.56 1.03
CA GLU A 164 5.75 17.57 0.02
C GLU A 164 5.53 17.06 -1.41
N VAL A 165 5.77 15.78 -1.66
CA VAL A 165 5.45 15.14 -2.95
C VAL A 165 3.94 15.09 -3.16
N CYS A 166 3.19 14.60 -2.16
CA CYS A 166 1.74 14.49 -2.19
C CYS A 166 1.05 15.84 -2.46
N GLN A 167 1.55 16.93 -1.86
CA GLN A 167 1.03 18.30 -2.07
C GLN A 167 1.16 18.79 -3.51
N LYS A 168 2.05 18.20 -4.31
CA LYS A 168 2.26 18.58 -5.72
C LYS A 168 1.40 17.75 -6.68
N ILE A 169 0.70 16.73 -6.18
CA ILE A 169 -0.23 15.93 -6.99
C ILE A 169 -1.45 16.78 -7.35
N THR A 170 -1.83 16.74 -8.62
CA THR A 170 -3.02 17.39 -9.14
C THR A 170 -3.79 16.42 -10.02
N TYR A 171 -5.11 16.41 -9.91
CA TYR A 171 -5.99 15.59 -10.72
C TYR A 171 -6.70 16.44 -11.78
N ALA A 172 -7.16 15.79 -12.84
CA ALA A 172 -8.06 16.45 -13.80
C ALA A 172 -9.43 16.77 -13.18
N ASP A 173 -9.84 15.98 -12.18
CA ASP A 173 -11.09 16.18 -11.45
C ASP A 173 -10.91 17.18 -10.30
N ASN A 174 -11.74 18.23 -10.31
CA ASN A 174 -11.72 19.28 -9.29
C ASN A 174 -12.18 18.79 -7.92
N GLU A 175 -13.05 17.78 -7.84
CA GLU A 175 -13.48 17.22 -6.55
C GLU A 175 -12.33 16.47 -5.87
N LEU A 176 -11.53 15.71 -6.63
CA LEU A 176 -10.33 15.05 -6.11
C LEU A 176 -9.30 16.07 -5.60
N ASN A 177 -9.08 17.15 -6.35
CA ASN A 177 -8.22 18.25 -5.91
C ASN A 177 -8.75 18.88 -4.61
N LYS A 178 -10.07 19.08 -4.49
CA LYS A 178 -10.69 19.60 -3.27
C LYS A 178 -10.48 18.67 -2.07
N ILE A 179 -10.68 17.36 -2.24
CA ILE A 179 -10.43 16.36 -1.19
C ILE A 179 -8.96 16.41 -0.74
N LEU A 180 -8.02 16.52 -1.67
CA LEU A 180 -6.60 16.60 -1.34
C LEU A 180 -6.26 17.87 -0.55
N GLN A 181 -6.78 19.04 -0.97
CA GLN A 181 -6.57 20.30 -0.24
C GLN A 181 -7.20 20.28 1.17
N GLU A 182 -8.40 19.70 1.30
CA GLU A 182 -9.06 19.53 2.58
C GLU A 182 -8.25 18.58 3.50
N THR A 183 -7.75 17.47 2.95
CA THR A 183 -6.87 16.53 3.63
C THR A 183 -5.63 17.22 4.20
N ILE A 184 -4.92 18.00 3.37
CA ILE A 184 -3.71 18.73 3.77
C ILE A 184 -4.02 19.75 4.87
N SER A 185 -5.14 20.47 4.75
CA SER A 185 -5.58 21.48 5.72
C SER A 185 -5.89 20.86 7.08
N LEU A 186 -6.69 19.79 7.10
CA LEU A 186 -7.08 19.09 8.33
C LEU A 186 -5.90 18.39 9.01
N ALA A 187 -4.96 17.84 8.22
CA ALA A 187 -3.75 17.24 8.75
C ALA A 187 -2.80 18.30 9.36
N SER A 188 -2.80 19.52 8.84
CA SER A 188 -1.97 20.63 9.33
C SER A 188 -2.51 21.26 10.61
N GLN A 189 -3.84 21.36 10.76
CA GLN A 189 -4.49 21.92 11.96
C GLN A 189 -4.27 21.06 13.22
N ASN A 190 -4.11 19.74 13.07
CA ASN A 190 -3.81 18.84 14.19
C ASN A 190 -2.39 19.01 14.76
N LYS A 191 -1.48 19.73 14.08
CA LYS A 191 -0.16 20.11 14.66
C LYS A 191 -0.27 21.26 15.66
N ILE A 192 -1.28 22.11 15.57
CA ILE A 192 -1.42 23.32 16.41
C ILE A 192 -2.04 22.98 17.77
N LYS A 193 -2.88 21.94 17.86
CA LYS A 193 -3.53 21.52 19.11
C LYS A 193 -2.69 20.60 20.02
N LYS A 194 -1.43 20.34 19.67
CA LYS A 194 -0.49 19.50 20.45
C LYS A 194 0.66 20.31 21.09
N LYS A 195 0.48 21.62 21.31
CA LYS A 195 1.37 22.45 22.11
C LYS A 195 0.74 22.78 23.45
#